data_AF-A0A7S2R3T9-F1
#
_entry.id   AF-A0A7S2R3T9-F1
#
_cell.length_a   1.000
_cell.length_b   1.000
_cell.length_c   1.000
_cell.angle_alpha   90.00
_cell.angle_beta   90.00
_cell.angle_gamma   90.00
#
_symmetry.space_group_name_H-M   'P 1'
#
loop_
_entity.id
_entity.type
_entity.pdbx_description
1 polymer ?
#
loop_
_entity_poly.entity_id
_entity_poly.type
_entity_poly.pdbx_seq_one_letter_code
_entity_poly.pdbx_strand_id
1 'polypeptide(L)'
;FSNELFTSFGAVPLSPRNIVSLLRDAQPILLFPGGARETYPSRETFATQRSSSTWPEDTWPESAEFVRMAAAYDALIVPISGVGSAESVGLVADGREQIDRLPVLGPAI
;
A
#
# COMPACT_ATOMS: atom_id res chain seq x y z
N PHE A 1 6.97 11.10 -5.34
CA PHE A 1 5.79 11.47 -4.54
C PHE A 1 6.20 12.53 -3.54
N SER A 2 5.55 13.69 -3.49
CA SER A 2 5.88 14.73 -2.52
C SER A 2 5.36 14.33 -1.15
N ASN A 3 6.21 14.45 -0.13
CA ASN A 3 5.85 14.19 1.27
C ASN A 3 4.65 15.05 1.72
N GLU A 4 4.46 16.21 1.08
CA GLU A 4 3.40 17.18 1.40
C GLU A 4 1.98 16.64 1.24
N LEU A 5 1.73 15.77 0.26
CA LEU A 5 0.40 15.17 0.09
C LEU A 5 0.04 14.23 1.24
N PHE A 6 1.00 13.47 1.76
CA PHE A 6 0.74 12.56 2.87
C PHE A 6 0.58 13.33 4.18
N THR A 7 1.43 14.33 4.41
CA THR A 7 1.35 15.19 5.60
C THR A 7 0.03 15.96 5.66
N SER A 8 -0.55 16.39 4.53
CA SER A 8 -1.85 17.07 4.52
C SER A 8 -3.01 16.18 4.97
N PHE A 9 -2.91 14.86 4.76
CA PHE A 9 -3.85 13.87 5.30
C PHE A 9 -3.48 13.40 6.72
N GLY A 10 -2.52 14.04 7.39
CA GLY A 10 -2.12 13.72 8.76
C GLY A 10 -1.13 12.57 8.89
N ALA A 11 -0.54 12.10 7.79
CA ALA A 11 0.51 11.08 7.87
C ALA A 11 1.80 11.68 8.46
N VAL A 12 2.51 10.87 9.25
CA VAL A 12 3.83 11.20 9.78
C VAL A 12 4.89 10.29 9.17
N PRO A 13 6.15 10.75 9.04
CA PRO A 13 7.24 9.89 8.58
C PRO A 13 7.36 8.64 9.47
N LEU A 14 7.54 7.48 8.85
CA LEU A 14 7.76 6.22 9.58
C LEU A 14 9.10 6.30 10.33
N SER A 15 9.04 6.30 11.66
CA SER A 15 10.21 6.18 12.52
C SER A 15 9.83 5.48 13.83
N PRO A 16 10.77 4.79 14.50
CA PRO A 16 10.51 4.16 15.79
C PRO A 16 9.96 5.15 16.82
N ARG A 17 10.47 6.38 16.80
CA ARG A 17 10.07 7.46 17.72
C ARG A 17 8.61 7.86 17.51
N ASN A 18 8.17 8.00 16.26
CA ASN A 18 6.78 8.37 15.96
C ASN A 18 5.81 7.26 16.33
N ILE A 19 6.13 6.00 16.03
CA ILE A 19 5.27 4.87 16.41
C ILE A 19 5.13 4.77 17.93
N VAL A 20 6.23 4.86 18.66
CA VAL A 20 6.22 4.84 20.14
C VAL A 20 5.39 5.99 20.71
N SER A 21 5.51 7.20 20.15
CA SER A 21 4.69 8.34 20.59
C SER A 21 3.21 8.09 20.35
N LEU A 22 2.83 7.66 19.14
CA LEU A 22 1.43 7.42 18.78
C LEU A 22 0.80 6.30 19.62
N LEU A 23 1.53 5.21 19.84
CA LEU A 23 1.07 4.11 20.70
C LEU A 23 0.91 4.55 22.16
N ARG A 24 1.87 5.33 22.69
CA ARG A 24 1.80 5.87 24.05
C ARG A 24 0.59 6.79 24.24
N ASP A 25 0.28 7.59 23.23
CA ASP A 25 -0.84 8.54 23.24
C ASP A 25 -2.17 7.89 22.80
N ALA A 26 -2.21 6.55 22.72
CA ALA A 26 -3.36 5.74 22.31
C ALA A 26 -4.00 6.20 20.99
N GLN A 27 -3.19 6.69 20.05
CA GLN A 27 -3.65 7.12 18.73
C GLN A 27 -3.84 5.92 17.80
N PRO A 28 -4.90 5.91 16.96
CA PRO A 28 -5.05 4.90 15.92
C PRO A 28 -3.96 5.05 14.85
N ILE A 29 -3.36 3.92 14.45
CA ILE A 29 -2.26 3.88 13.47
C ILE A 29 -2.68 2.99 12.30
N LEU A 30 -2.67 3.54 11.09
CA LEU A 30 -2.74 2.76 9.86
C LEU A 30 -1.32 2.43 9.40
N LEU A 31 -0.96 1.14 9.44
CA LEU A 31 0.37 0.66 9.10
C LEU A 31 0.30 -0.32 7.92
N PHE A 32 1.26 -0.18 7.00
CA PHE A 32 1.52 -1.15 5.92
C PHE A 32 2.86 -1.85 6.22
N PRO A 33 2.86 -3.03 6.85
CA PRO A 33 4.09 -3.66 7.32
C PRO A 33 5.02 -4.15 6.20
N GLY A 34 4.51 -4.39 4.99
CA GLY A 34 5.29 -4.60 3.77
C GLY A 34 5.76 -3.29 3.09
N GLY A 35 5.43 -2.14 3.69
CA GLY A 35 5.85 -0.82 3.24
C GLY A 35 5.29 -0.45 1.87
N ALA A 36 6.05 0.37 1.13
CA ALA A 36 5.60 0.90 -0.16
C ALA A 36 5.31 -0.18 -1.22
N ARG A 37 5.91 -1.38 -1.12
CA ARG A 37 5.65 -2.50 -2.04
C ARG A 37 4.29 -3.14 -1.81
N GLU A 38 3.77 -3.09 -0.57
CA GLU A 38 2.43 -3.54 -0.23
C GLU A 38 1.38 -2.57 -0.78
N THR A 39 1.62 -1.26 -0.63
CA THR A 39 0.68 -0.21 -1.06
C THR A 39 0.74 0.06 -2.57
N TYR A 40 1.91 -0.08 -3.18
CA TYR A 40 2.15 0.09 -4.62
C TYR A 40 2.81 -1.16 -5.21
N PRO A 41 2.04 -2.25 -5.38
CA PRO A 41 2.56 -3.45 -6.01
C PRO A 41 3.06 -3.14 -7.43
N SER A 42 4.10 -3.85 -7.89
CA SER A 42 4.48 -3.79 -9.30
C SER A 42 3.37 -4.40 -10.17
N ARG A 43 3.37 -4.13 -11.47
CA ARG A 43 2.42 -4.78 -12.41
C ARG A 43 2.46 -6.31 -12.32
N GLU A 44 3.65 -6.87 -12.17
CA GLU A 44 3.85 -8.30 -11.97
C GLU A 44 3.24 -8.75 -10.64
N THR A 45 3.48 -8.03 -9.54
CA THR A 45 2.88 -8.33 -8.24
C THR A 45 1.35 -8.26 -8.30
N PHE A 46 0.78 -7.28 -9.00
CA PHE A 46 -0.66 -7.18 -9.25
C PHE A 46 -1.21 -8.36 -10.06
N ALA A 47 -0.51 -8.78 -11.12
CA ALA A 47 -0.92 -9.91 -11.94
C ALA A 47 -0.91 -11.22 -11.13
N THR A 48 0.11 -11.43 -10.30
CA THR A 48 0.20 -12.57 -9.38
C THR A 48 -0.92 -12.54 -8.34
N GLN A 49 -1.16 -11.41 -7.68
CA GLN A 49 -2.26 -11.27 -6.71
C GLN A 49 -3.64 -11.56 -7.34
N ARG A 50 -3.87 -11.11 -8.59
CA ARG A 50 -5.12 -11.38 -9.32
C ARG A 50 -5.29 -12.85 -9.69
N SER A 51 -4.19 -13.55 -9.98
CA SER A 51 -4.21 -14.94 -10.47
C SER A 51 -4.26 -15.97 -9.34
N SER A 52 -3.57 -15.72 -8.22
CA SER A 52 -3.39 -16.73 -7.17
C SER A 52 -3.91 -16.34 -5.78
N SER A 53 -4.42 -15.12 -5.57
CA SER A 53 -4.71 -14.58 -4.22
C SER A 53 -3.52 -14.67 -3.23
N THR A 54 -2.33 -15.00 -3.74
CA THR A 54 -1.13 -15.24 -2.95
C THR A 54 -0.20 -14.05 -3.06
N TRP A 55 0.25 -13.53 -1.93
CA TRP A 55 1.28 -12.50 -1.86
C TRP A 55 2.66 -13.13 -2.16
N PRO A 56 3.56 -12.42 -2.85
CA PRO A 56 4.95 -12.86 -3.00
C PRO A 56 5.59 -13.14 -1.63
N GLU A 57 6.42 -14.18 -1.54
CA GLU A 57 7.06 -14.62 -0.27
C GLU A 57 7.82 -13.49 0.44
N ASP A 58 8.42 -12.56 -0.32
CA ASP A 58 9.22 -11.43 0.23
C ASP A 58 8.39 -10.19 0.61
N THR A 59 7.06 -10.29 0.66
CA THR A 59 6.21 -9.11 0.92
C THR A 59 6.30 -8.65 2.37
N TRP A 60 6.48 -9.58 3.31
CA TRP A 60 6.45 -9.31 4.75
C TRP A 60 7.76 -9.70 5.40
N PRO A 61 8.27 -8.89 6.36
CA PRO A 61 9.45 -9.27 7.12
C PRO A 61 9.16 -10.52 7.97
N GLU A 62 10.13 -11.44 8.08
CA GLU A 62 10.04 -12.63 8.94
C GLU A 62 9.71 -12.28 10.40
N SER A 63 10.20 -11.11 10.87
CA SER A 63 9.86 -10.57 12.17
C SER A 63 9.02 -9.29 12.01
N ALA A 64 7.76 -9.37 12.43
CA ALA A 64 6.84 -8.25 12.44
C ALA A 64 6.99 -7.43 13.74
N GLU A 65 7.92 -6.46 13.76
CA GLU A 65 8.20 -5.65 14.96
C GLU A 65 6.96 -4.89 15.49
N PHE A 66 6.01 -4.56 14.61
CA PHE A 66 4.77 -3.90 15.00
C PHE A 66 3.91 -4.76 15.94
N VAL A 67 3.98 -6.09 15.85
CA VAL A 67 3.25 -7.00 16.75
C VAL A 67 3.81 -6.90 18.16
N ARG A 68 5.15 -6.86 18.29
CA ARG A 68 5.82 -6.66 19.59
C ARG A 68 5.48 -5.30 20.19
N MET A 69 5.44 -4.25 19.37
CA MET A 69 5.05 -2.92 19.83
C MET A 69 3.58 -2.88 20.25
N ALA A 70 2.68 -3.49 19.49
CA ALA A 70 1.27 -3.56 19.87
C ALA A 70 1.10 -4.26 21.22
N ALA A 71 1.75 -5.41 21.42
CA ALA A 71 1.74 -6.12 22.70
C ALA A 71 2.34 -5.30 23.86
N ALA A 72 3.40 -4.54 23.62
CA ALA A 72 4.04 -3.72 24.65
C ALA A 72 3.20 -2.53 25.12
N TYR A 73 2.27 -2.05 24.28
CA TYR A 73 1.39 -0.92 24.57
C TYR A 73 -0.08 -1.34 24.74
N ASP A 74 -0.37 -2.64 24.83
CA ASP A 74 -1.73 -3.19 24.90
C ASP A 74 -2.65 -2.68 23.76
N ALA A 75 -2.08 -2.54 22.57
CA ALA A 75 -2.78 -2.03 21.40
C ALA A 75 -3.46 -3.16 20.62
N LEU A 76 -4.74 -2.95 20.25
CA LEU A 76 -5.49 -3.87 19.42
C LEU A 76 -5.03 -3.81 17.96
N ILE A 77 -4.67 -4.96 17.39
CA ILE A 77 -4.40 -5.10 15.96
C ILE A 77 -5.72 -5.39 15.24
N VAL A 78 -6.11 -4.52 14.32
CA VAL A 78 -7.28 -4.69 13.45
C VAL A 78 -6.79 -4.86 12.00
N PRO A 79 -6.93 -6.04 11.37
CA PRO A 79 -6.56 -6.21 9.97
C PRO A 79 -7.56 -5.48 9.08
N ILE A 80 -7.05 -4.64 8.18
CA ILE A 80 -7.85 -3.86 7.22
C ILE A 80 -7.44 -4.28 5.81
N SER A 81 -8.42 -4.46 4.92
CA SER A 81 -8.20 -4.69 3.50
C SER A 81 -9.08 -3.75 2.68
N GLY A 82 -8.53 -3.23 1.58
CA GLY A 82 -9.26 -2.42 0.60
C GLY A 82 -9.56 -3.24 -0.66
N VAL A 83 -10.79 -3.16 -1.14
CA VAL A 83 -11.23 -3.79 -2.41
C VAL A 83 -11.39 -2.69 -3.47
N GLY A 84 -11.10 -2.98 -4.74
CA GLY A 84 -11.32 -2.03 -5.85
C GLY A 84 -10.09 -1.28 -6.34
N SER A 85 -9.01 -1.18 -5.55
CA SER A 85 -7.81 -0.41 -5.92
C SER A 85 -7.08 -1.03 -7.12
N ALA A 86 -6.89 -2.35 -7.11
CA ALA A 86 -6.23 -3.10 -8.17
C ALA A 86 -7.04 -3.12 -9.48
N GLU A 87 -8.37 -3.22 -9.39
CA GLU A 87 -9.26 -3.20 -10.56
C GLU A 87 -9.29 -1.82 -11.22
N SER A 88 -9.31 -0.75 -10.41
CA SER A 88 -9.28 0.63 -10.91
C SER A 88 -7.99 0.94 -11.68
N VAL A 89 -6.84 0.48 -11.18
CA VAL A 89 -5.54 0.65 -11.88
C VAL A 89 -5.52 -0.15 -13.18
N GLY A 90 -6.05 -1.38 -13.17
CA GLY A 90 -6.19 -2.20 -14.38
C GLY A 90 -7.06 -1.52 -15.43
N LEU A 91 -8.25 -1.04 -15.04
CA LEU A 91 -9.19 -0.36 -15.93
C LEU A 91 -8.58 0.89 -16.58
N VAL A 92 -7.83 1.70 -15.81
CA VAL A 92 -7.16 2.91 -16.34
C VAL A 92 -6.01 2.54 -17.28
N ALA A 93 -5.24 1.50 -16.96
CA ALA A 93 -4.15 1.04 -17.81
C ALA A 93 -4.67 0.45 -19.13
N ASP A 94 -5.68 -0.41 -19.06
CA ASP A 94 -6.34 -1.01 -20.23
C ASP A 94 -7.00 0.07 -21.09
N GLY A 95 -7.63 1.06 -20.45
CA GLY A 95 -8.20 2.21 -21.15
C GLY A 95 -7.17 3.02 -21.93
N ARG A 96 -5.95 3.21 -21.39
CA ARG A 96 -4.85 3.87 -22.13
C ARG A 96 -4.38 3.04 -23.32
N GLU A 97 -4.15 1.75 -23.12
CA GLU A 97 -3.75 0.84 -24.22
C GLU A 97 -4.82 0.78 -25.32
N GLN A 98 -6.11 0.82 -24.95
CA GLN A 98 -7.21 0.87 -25.89
C GLN A 98 -7.28 2.20 -26.66
N ILE A 99 -7.03 3.33 -25.99
CA ILE A 99 -6.97 4.66 -26.63
C ILE A 99 -5.80 4.72 -27.61
N ASP A 100 -4.62 4.21 -27.23
CA ASP A 100 -3.42 4.17 -28.09
C ASP A 100 -3.61 3.28 -29.33
N ARG A 101 -4.57 2.33 -29.28
CA ARG A 101 -4.95 1.45 -30.40
C ARG A 101 -6.07 2.01 -31.28
N LEU A 102 -6.64 3.17 -30.96
CA LEU A 102 -7.69 3.76 -31.79
C LEU A 102 -7.10 4.27 -33.12
N PRO A 103 -7.62 3.82 -34.28
CA PRO A 103 -7.07 4.17 -35.59
C PRO A 103 -7.22 5.65 -35.95
N VAL A 104 -7.97 6.44 -35.16
CA VAL A 104 -8.20 7.88 -35.41
C VAL A 104 -7.15 8.79 -34.77
N LEU A 105 -6.35 8.31 -33.80
CA LEU A 105 -5.41 9.15 -33.05
C LEU A 105 -3.93 9.01 -33.48
N GLY A 106 -3.58 7.97 -34.26
CA GLY A 106 -2.21 7.75 -34.70
C GLY A 106 -1.23 7.43 -33.55
N PRO A 107 -0.01 6.94 -33.84
CA PRO A 107 0.96 6.60 -32.78
C PRO A 107 1.33 7.87 -31.99
N ALA A 108 1.26 7.79 -30.66
CA ALA A 108 1.72 8.85 -29.77
C ALA A 108 3.22 9.10 -29.98
N ILE A 109 3.57 10.32 -30.36
CA ILE A 109 4.94 10.85 -30.40
C ILE A 109 5.50 11.07 -28.99
#